data_AF-A0A3C0FZ43-F1
#
_entry.id   AF-A0A3C0FZ43-F1
#
_cell.length_a   1.000
_cell.length_b   1.000
_cell.length_c   1.000
_cell.angle_alpha   90.00
_cell.angle_beta   90.00
_cell.angle_gamma   90.00
#
_symmetry.space_group_name_H-M   'P 1'
#
loop_
_entity.id
_entity.type
_entity.pdbx_description
1 polymer ?
#
loop_
_entity_poly.entity_id
_entity_poly.type
_entity_poly.pdbx_seq_one_letter_code
_entity_poly.pdbx_strand_id
1 'polypeptide(L)'
;GIMSAAQTNSLNSMFIIILAIPISMMWTWLSKKNWNPRTPYKFGLGLLFAGISFYVLAISGGSANENGFVPFTYLLLMYFLLSVGELFMSPVGLSKMTDLAPARLIAFIMGVWFLSSAFAFQIVGFIGKQLAIESSDGDVNGFETLTVYTDGFLLIAKYAIGAGLIVLVASPIIKKLMGKVH
;
A
#
# COMPACT_ATOMS: atom_id res chain seq x y z
N GLY A 1 6.29 -21.52 -14.98
CA GLY A 1 6.50 -20.27 -14.23
C GLY A 1 7.28 -20.58 -12.97
N ILE A 2 8.23 -19.74 -12.58
CA ILE A 2 9.15 -19.96 -11.46
C ILE A 2 8.42 -20.01 -10.09
N MET A 3 7.19 -19.49 -10.00
CA MET A 3 6.31 -19.54 -8.81
C MET A 3 4.83 -19.63 -9.23
N SER A 4 3.98 -20.22 -8.37
CA SER A 4 2.51 -20.22 -8.52
C SER A 4 1.89 -18.89 -8.06
N ALA A 5 0.68 -18.57 -8.54
CA ALA A 5 -0.06 -17.36 -8.13
C ALA A 5 -0.35 -17.30 -6.62
N ALA A 6 -0.40 -18.45 -5.93
CA ALA A 6 -0.54 -18.47 -4.48
C ALA A 6 0.79 -18.11 -3.77
N GLN A 7 1.91 -18.56 -4.33
CA GLN A 7 3.25 -18.33 -3.78
C GLN A 7 3.71 -16.87 -3.90
N THR A 8 3.14 -16.07 -4.79
CA THR A 8 3.48 -14.64 -4.90
C THR A 8 3.07 -13.85 -3.66
N ASN A 9 2.03 -14.27 -2.92
CA ASN A 9 1.66 -13.64 -1.64
C ASN A 9 2.75 -13.78 -0.58
N SER A 10 3.53 -14.88 -0.62
CA SER A 10 4.66 -15.08 0.29
C SER A 10 5.81 -14.10 0.06
N LEU A 11 5.88 -13.46 -1.12
CA LEU A 11 6.89 -12.44 -1.41
C LEU A 11 6.72 -11.21 -0.51
N ASN A 12 5.48 -10.78 -0.26
CA ASN A 12 5.21 -9.66 0.65
C ASN A 12 5.78 -9.95 2.05
N SER A 13 5.44 -11.11 2.64
CA SER A 13 5.97 -11.52 3.95
C SER A 13 7.50 -11.64 3.95
N MET A 14 8.09 -12.18 2.89
CA MET A 14 9.55 -12.28 2.75
C MET A 14 10.21 -10.90 2.78
N PHE A 15 9.71 -9.95 1.99
CA PHE A 15 10.23 -8.59 1.95
C PHE A 15 10.06 -7.87 3.28
N ILE A 16 8.93 -8.05 3.97
CA ILE A 16 8.75 -7.48 5.32
C ILE A 16 9.80 -8.00 6.28
N ILE A 17 10.06 -9.32 6.31
CA ILE A 17 11.06 -9.91 7.22
C ILE A 17 12.47 -9.35 6.92
N ILE A 18 12.82 -9.27 5.64
CA ILE A 18 14.13 -8.76 5.21
C ILE A 18 14.26 -7.26 5.49
N LEU A 19 13.21 -6.48 5.24
CA LEU A 19 13.21 -5.02 5.36
C LEU A 19 12.93 -4.51 6.77
N ALA A 20 12.34 -5.31 7.66
CA ALA A 20 12.05 -4.92 9.03
C ALA A 20 13.31 -4.48 9.78
N ILE A 21 14.40 -5.25 9.64
CA ILE A 21 15.70 -4.96 10.28
C ILE A 21 16.29 -3.63 9.78
N PRO A 22 16.53 -3.41 8.48
CA PRO A 22 17.13 -2.17 7.98
C PRO A 22 16.23 -0.96 8.20
N ILE A 23 14.91 -1.09 8.05
CA ILE A 23 13.98 0.02 8.30
C ILE A 23 13.94 0.39 9.79
N SER A 24 13.96 -0.58 10.70
CA SER A 24 14.06 -0.33 12.14
C SER A 24 15.38 0.36 12.52
N MET A 25 16.50 -0.08 11.95
CA MET A 25 17.81 0.58 12.14
C MET A 25 17.81 2.01 11.60
N MET A 26 17.24 2.24 10.43
CA MET A 26 17.06 3.57 9.84
C MET A 26 16.27 4.47 10.79
N TRP A 27 15.13 4.02 11.30
CA TRP A 27 14.35 4.82 12.25
C TRP A 27 15.10 5.11 13.55
N THR A 28 15.85 4.14 14.06
CA THR A 28 16.68 4.31 15.26
C THR A 28 17.78 5.36 15.02
N TRP A 29 18.39 5.36 13.84
CA TRP A 29 19.38 6.36 13.44
C TRP A 29 18.78 7.76 13.27
N LEU A 30 17.63 7.88 12.58
CA LEU A 30 16.91 9.15 12.43
C LEU A 30 16.46 9.70 13.80
N SER A 31 16.08 8.81 14.73
CA SER A 31 15.72 9.17 16.10
C SER A 31 16.91 9.74 16.86
N LYS A 32 18.10 9.10 16.77
CA LYS A 32 19.35 9.61 17.37
C LYS A 32 19.76 10.98 16.83
N LYS A 33 19.43 11.28 15.56
CA LYS A 33 19.73 12.57 14.91
C LYS A 33 18.64 13.63 15.12
N ASN A 34 17.58 13.32 15.87
CA ASN A 34 16.43 14.19 16.11
C ASN A 34 15.70 14.63 14.81
N TRP A 35 15.82 13.83 13.75
CA TRP A 35 15.21 14.06 12.43
C TRP A 35 13.99 13.17 12.21
N ASN A 36 13.43 12.60 13.27
CA ASN A 36 12.33 11.67 13.19
C ASN A 36 11.08 12.39 12.61
N PRO A 37 10.61 12.04 11.41
CA PRO A 37 9.41 12.62 10.83
C PRO A 37 8.23 12.32 11.76
N ARG A 38 7.33 13.29 11.94
CA ARG A 38 6.12 13.04 12.73
C ARG A 38 5.24 12.00 12.05
N THR A 39 4.47 11.29 12.87
CA THR A 39 3.46 10.29 12.50
C THR A 39 2.73 10.56 11.16
N PRO A 40 2.14 11.75 10.89
CA PRO A 40 1.40 12.00 9.64
C PRO A 40 2.27 11.93 8.38
N TYR A 41 3.53 12.36 8.46
CA TYR A 41 4.45 12.32 7.33
C TYR A 41 4.87 10.89 7.01
N LYS A 42 5.08 10.04 8.03
CA LYS A 42 5.38 8.61 7.82
C LYS A 42 4.21 7.90 7.16
N PHE A 43 2.99 8.20 7.59
CA PHE A 43 1.77 7.65 6.99
C PHE A 43 1.60 8.10 5.53
N GLY A 44 1.78 9.39 5.23
CA GLY A 44 1.71 9.91 3.86
C GLY A 44 2.78 9.32 2.94
N LEU A 45 4.02 9.17 3.42
CA LEU A 45 5.09 8.51 2.67
C LEU A 45 4.77 7.03 2.41
N GLY A 46 4.25 6.30 3.41
CA GLY A 46 3.82 4.92 3.23
C GLY A 46 2.73 4.78 2.16
N LEU A 47 1.78 5.72 2.14
CA LEU A 47 0.68 5.72 1.16
C LEU A 47 1.19 6.04 -0.26
N LEU A 48 2.17 6.94 -0.37
CA LEU A 48 2.85 7.19 -1.63
C LEU A 48 3.60 5.95 -2.14
N PHE A 49 4.36 5.26 -1.29
CA PHE A 49 5.05 4.03 -1.68
C PHE A 49 4.09 2.93 -2.15
N ALA A 50 2.95 2.79 -1.46
CA ALA A 50 1.88 1.89 -1.90
C ALA A 50 1.30 2.32 -3.26
N GLY A 51 1.07 3.61 -3.49
CA GLY A 51 0.59 4.10 -4.78
C GLY A 51 1.60 3.92 -5.92
N ILE A 52 2.89 4.15 -5.64
CA ILE A 52 3.98 3.95 -6.61
C ILE A 52 4.14 2.46 -6.94
N SER A 53 3.94 1.55 -5.99
CA SER A 53 4.02 0.11 -6.24
C SER A 53 2.97 -0.36 -7.26
N PHE A 54 1.73 0.15 -7.17
CA PHE A 54 0.69 -0.09 -8.18
C PHE A 54 0.97 0.65 -9.50
N TYR A 55 1.59 1.83 -9.46
CA TYR A 55 2.01 2.54 -10.67
C TYR A 55 3.04 1.75 -11.48
N VAL A 56 4.00 1.10 -10.80
CA VAL A 56 4.98 0.20 -11.43
C VAL A 56 4.30 -0.96 -12.15
N LEU A 57 3.20 -1.50 -11.63
CA LEU A 57 2.41 -2.51 -12.34
C LEU A 57 1.64 -1.93 -13.52
N ALA A 58 1.11 -0.70 -13.41
CA ALA A 58 0.40 -0.06 -14.51
C ALA A 58 1.30 0.15 -15.74
N ILE A 59 2.54 0.61 -15.54
CA ILE A 59 3.50 0.83 -16.64
C ILE A 59 4.04 -0.48 -17.24
N SER A 60 3.92 -1.59 -16.50
CA SER A 60 4.46 -2.89 -16.91
C SER A 60 3.81 -3.45 -18.18
N GLY A 61 2.59 -2.99 -18.51
CA GLY A 61 1.90 -3.34 -19.76
C GLY A 61 2.67 -2.97 -21.02
N GLY A 62 3.45 -1.87 -20.99
CA GLY A 62 4.31 -1.47 -22.12
C GLY A 62 5.54 -2.35 -22.33
N SER A 63 5.85 -3.25 -21.39
CA SER A 63 6.95 -4.21 -21.49
C SER A 63 6.47 -5.65 -21.65
N ALA A 64 5.21 -5.85 -22.04
CA ALA A 64 4.67 -7.18 -22.27
C ALA A 64 5.18 -7.79 -23.58
N ASN A 65 5.46 -9.09 -23.57
CA ASN A 65 5.85 -9.85 -24.76
C ASN A 65 4.68 -10.05 -25.73
N GLU A 66 4.93 -10.59 -26.93
CA GLU A 66 3.92 -10.93 -27.96
C GLU A 66 2.75 -11.80 -27.46
N ASN A 67 2.89 -12.45 -26.32
CA ASN A 67 1.86 -13.27 -25.67
C ASN A 67 1.13 -12.55 -24.51
N GLY A 68 1.35 -11.25 -24.29
CA GLY A 68 0.75 -10.47 -23.20
C GLY A 68 1.36 -10.71 -21.81
N PHE A 69 2.47 -11.45 -21.71
CA PHE A 69 3.14 -11.72 -20.43
C PHE A 69 4.10 -10.60 -20.03
N VAL A 70 3.99 -10.16 -18.79
CA VAL A 70 4.85 -9.15 -18.16
C VAL A 70 6.03 -9.80 -17.44
N PRO A 71 7.24 -9.20 -17.47
CA PRO A 71 8.39 -9.69 -16.71
C PRO A 71 8.14 -9.76 -15.19
N PHE A 72 8.59 -10.86 -14.56
CA PHE A 72 8.46 -11.08 -13.11
C PHE A 72 9.13 -9.99 -12.24
N THR A 73 10.11 -9.27 -12.80
CA THR A 73 10.80 -8.16 -12.14
C THR A 73 9.85 -7.05 -11.68
N TYR A 74 8.78 -6.76 -12.43
CA TYR A 74 7.80 -5.75 -12.05
C TYR A 74 7.01 -6.15 -10.80
N LEU A 75 6.66 -7.44 -10.69
CA LEU A 75 5.96 -7.98 -9.52
C LEU A 75 6.88 -7.93 -8.29
N LEU A 76 8.14 -8.32 -8.45
CA LEU A 76 9.13 -8.24 -7.37
C LEU A 76 9.33 -6.81 -6.89
N LEU A 77 9.44 -5.84 -7.82
CA LEU A 77 9.58 -4.43 -7.50
C LEU A 77 8.33 -3.85 -6.82
N MET A 78 7.13 -4.24 -7.26
CA MET A 78 5.88 -3.86 -6.62
C MET A 78 5.82 -4.35 -5.18
N TYR A 79 6.10 -5.63 -4.92
CA TYR A 79 6.11 -6.16 -3.55
C TYR A 79 7.17 -5.48 -2.68
N PHE A 80 8.35 -5.21 -3.23
CA PHE A 80 9.39 -4.46 -2.51
C PHE A 80 8.90 -3.06 -2.10
N LEU A 81 8.34 -2.27 -3.03
CA LEU A 81 7.83 -0.93 -2.74
C LEU A 81 6.63 -0.95 -1.80
N LEU A 82 5.72 -1.92 -1.97
CA LEU A 82 4.57 -2.11 -1.10
C LEU A 82 5.01 -2.42 0.33
N SER A 83 5.95 -3.35 0.52
CA SER A 83 6.47 -3.71 1.84
C SER A 83 7.21 -2.54 2.51
N VAL A 84 7.94 -1.71 1.74
CA VAL A 84 8.49 -0.45 2.27
C VAL A 84 7.37 0.46 2.77
N GLY A 85 6.30 0.64 1.99
CA GLY A 85 5.14 1.43 2.39
C GLY A 85 4.46 0.91 3.66
N GLU A 86 4.26 -0.40 3.75
CA GLU A 86 3.68 -1.07 4.92
C GLU A 86 4.52 -0.87 6.18
N LEU A 87 5.85 -1.01 6.08
CA LEU A 87 6.75 -0.79 7.22
C LEU A 87 6.74 0.66 7.71
N PHE A 88 6.41 1.62 6.84
CA PHE A 88 6.24 3.03 7.24
C PHE A 88 4.91 3.26 7.96
N MET A 89 3.85 2.51 7.62
CA MET A 89 2.52 2.64 8.23
C MET A 89 2.32 1.79 9.49
N SER A 90 2.92 0.60 9.56
CA SER A 90 2.73 -0.40 10.61
C SER A 90 2.92 0.14 12.05
N PRO A 91 3.96 0.95 12.37
CA PRO A 91 4.12 1.49 13.73
C PRO A 91 3.24 2.72 14.02
N VAL A 92 2.50 3.21 13.02
CA VAL A 92 1.87 4.54 13.03
C VAL A 92 0.35 4.44 13.18
N GLY A 93 -0.28 3.42 12.59
CA GLY A 93 -1.74 3.30 12.54
C GLY A 93 -2.40 3.09 13.91
N LEU A 94 -2.17 1.92 14.53
CA LEU A 94 -2.91 1.54 15.73
C LEU A 94 -2.47 2.32 16.98
N SER A 95 -1.16 2.52 17.14
CA SER A 95 -0.57 3.23 18.30
C SER A 95 -1.09 4.66 18.43
N LYS A 96 -1.38 5.33 17.31
CA LYS A 96 -1.76 6.76 17.33
C LYS A 96 -3.25 6.98 17.45
N MET A 97 -4.04 6.05 16.93
CA MET A 97 -5.47 6.00 17.18
C MET A 97 -5.77 5.82 18.67
N THR A 98 -4.96 5.05 19.40
CA THR A 98 -5.08 4.93 20.86
C THR A 98 -4.54 6.14 21.60
N ASP A 99 -3.40 6.71 21.18
CA ASP A 99 -2.79 7.86 21.87
C ASP A 99 -3.65 9.13 21.78
N LEU A 100 -4.38 9.31 20.67
CA LEU A 100 -5.26 10.47 20.44
C LEU A 100 -6.69 10.24 20.96
N ALA A 101 -7.04 8.98 21.29
CA ALA A 101 -8.37 8.65 21.81
C ALA A 101 -8.55 9.16 23.24
N PRO A 102 -9.71 9.76 23.57
CA PRO A 102 -10.08 9.97 24.96
C PRO A 102 -10.14 8.63 25.70
N ALA A 103 -9.58 8.54 26.90
CA ALA A 103 -9.46 7.29 27.65
C ALA A 103 -10.79 6.51 27.81
N ARG A 104 -11.92 7.22 27.83
CA ARG A 104 -13.27 6.63 27.94
C ARG A 104 -13.82 6.05 26.63
N LEU A 105 -13.23 6.39 25.48
CA LEU A 105 -13.72 6.06 24.14
C LEU A 105 -12.74 5.18 23.33
N ILE A 106 -11.68 4.65 23.95
CA ILE A 106 -10.68 3.82 23.25
C ILE A 106 -11.33 2.63 22.55
N ALA A 107 -12.22 1.90 23.23
CA ALA A 107 -12.93 0.76 22.64
C ALA A 107 -13.82 1.16 21.45
N PHE A 108 -14.47 2.33 21.53
CA PHE A 108 -15.28 2.87 20.44
C PHE A 108 -14.41 3.23 19.22
N ILE A 109 -13.29 3.92 19.44
CA ILE A 109 -12.37 4.32 18.37
C ILE A 109 -11.71 3.10 17.71
N MET A 110 -11.37 2.06 18.48
CA MET A 110 -10.92 0.78 17.94
C MET A 110 -12.02 0.10 17.11
N GLY A 111 -13.28 0.14 17.55
CA GLY A 111 -14.42 -0.34 16.78
C GLY A 111 -14.56 0.38 15.43
N VAL A 112 -14.42 1.71 15.43
CA VAL A 112 -14.43 2.53 14.21
C VAL A 112 -13.26 2.17 13.28
N TRP A 113 -12.05 1.94 13.82
CA TRP A 113 -10.89 1.53 13.04
C TRP A 113 -11.11 0.18 12.31
N PHE A 114 -11.61 -0.83 13.03
CA PHE A 114 -11.92 -2.12 12.42
C PHE A 114 -13.10 -2.03 11.45
N LEU A 115 -14.12 -1.23 11.75
CA LEU A 115 -15.25 -1.02 10.84
C LEU A 115 -14.80 -0.36 9.53
N SER A 116 -13.95 0.67 9.61
CA SER A 116 -13.35 1.31 8.44
C SER A 116 -12.55 0.30 7.61
N SER A 117 -11.85 -0.63 8.26
CA SER A 117 -11.08 -1.67 7.58
C SER A 117 -11.98 -2.67 6.87
N ALA A 118 -13.10 -3.07 7.50
CA ALA A 118 -14.11 -3.93 6.88
C ALA A 118 -14.72 -3.29 5.62
N PHE A 119 -15.07 -2.00 5.68
CA PHE A 119 -15.54 -1.25 4.51
C PHE A 119 -14.48 -1.17 3.41
N ALA A 120 -13.20 -0.98 3.76
CA ALA A 120 -12.11 -0.98 2.78
C ALA A 120 -12.00 -2.34 2.06
N PHE A 121 -12.07 -3.46 2.79
CA PHE A 121 -12.07 -4.79 2.18
C PHE A 121 -13.27 -5.03 1.27
N GLN A 122 -14.45 -4.51 1.64
CA GLN A 122 -15.64 -4.58 0.77
C GLN A 122 -15.42 -3.82 -0.54
N ILE A 123 -14.86 -2.61 -0.50
CA ILE A 123 -14.53 -1.83 -1.70
C ILE A 123 -13.49 -2.56 -2.56
N VAL A 124 -12.45 -3.13 -1.94
CA VAL A 124 -11.46 -3.96 -2.65
C VAL A 124 -12.12 -5.16 -3.33
N GLY A 125 -13.10 -5.80 -2.68
CA GLY A 125 -13.88 -6.89 -3.28
C GLY A 125 -14.67 -6.45 -4.51
N PHE A 126 -15.28 -5.26 -4.48
CA PHE A 126 -15.97 -4.70 -5.66
C PHE A 126 -15.01 -4.39 -6.81
N ILE A 127 -13.88 -3.75 -6.51
CA ILE A 127 -12.83 -3.46 -7.50
C ILE A 127 -12.28 -4.78 -8.08
N GLY A 128 -12.04 -5.78 -7.24
CA GLY A 128 -11.56 -7.09 -7.64
C GLY A 128 -12.52 -7.82 -8.58
N LYS A 129 -13.84 -7.72 -8.35
CA LYS A 129 -14.85 -8.25 -9.29
C LYS A 129 -14.83 -7.52 -10.63
N GLN A 130 -14.62 -6.21 -10.64
CA GLN A 130 -14.57 -5.43 -11.87
C GLN A 130 -13.29 -5.69 -12.69
N LEU A 131 -12.21 -6.12 -12.03
CA LEU A 131 -10.96 -6.56 -12.65
C LEU A 131 -10.93 -8.06 -12.96
N ALA A 132 -11.94 -8.83 -12.52
CA ALA A 132 -12.05 -10.24 -12.82
C ALA A 132 -12.67 -10.41 -14.21
N ILE A 133 -11.90 -10.95 -15.14
CA ILE A 133 -12.42 -11.33 -16.45
C ILE A 133 -13.00 -12.73 -16.31
N GLU A 134 -14.33 -12.84 -16.42
CA GLU A 134 -15.01 -14.13 -16.49
C GLU A 134 -14.60 -14.82 -17.80
N SER A 135 -13.65 -15.75 -17.69
CA SER A 135 -13.22 -16.60 -18.81
C SER A 135 -14.29 -17.68 -19.05
N SER A 136 -15.42 -17.31 -19.65
CA SER A 136 -16.47 -18.27 -20.02
C SER A 136 -16.27 -18.87 -21.42
N ASP A 137 -15.41 -18.31 -22.27
CA ASP A 137 -15.11 -18.84 -23.60
C ASP A 137 -13.60 -18.78 -23.86
N GLY A 138 -13.04 -19.87 -24.40
CA GLY A 138 -11.61 -20.18 -24.47
C GLY A 138 -10.77 -19.37 -25.46
N ASP A 139 -11.04 -18.07 -25.63
CA ASP A 139 -10.24 -17.18 -26.47
C ASP A 139 -10.08 -15.79 -25.81
N VAL A 140 -9.54 -15.78 -24.59
CA VAL A 140 -9.21 -14.51 -23.93
C VAL A 140 -7.86 -14.04 -24.45
N ASN A 141 -7.87 -13.03 -25.32
CA ASN A 141 -6.65 -12.37 -25.78
C ASN A 141 -5.83 -11.88 -24.57
N GLY A 142 -4.59 -12.36 -24.44
CA GLY A 142 -3.70 -11.99 -23.33
C GLY A 142 -3.50 -10.47 -23.19
N PHE A 143 -3.61 -9.74 -24.29
CA PHE A 143 -3.56 -8.28 -24.32
C PHE A 143 -4.81 -7.59 -23.76
N GLU A 144 -6.01 -8.15 -23.95
CA GLU A 144 -7.23 -7.59 -23.35
C GLU A 144 -7.20 -7.74 -21.83
N THR A 145 -6.75 -8.91 -21.37
CA THR A 145 -6.55 -9.18 -19.95
C THR A 145 -5.54 -8.24 -19.32
N LEU A 146 -4.41 -8.05 -20.00
CA LEU A 146 -3.37 -7.14 -19.55
C LEU A 146 -3.85 -5.68 -19.49
N THR A 147 -4.65 -5.24 -20.46
CA THR A 147 -5.16 -3.86 -20.51
C THR A 147 -6.11 -3.58 -19.35
N VAL A 148 -7.04 -4.49 -19.07
CA VAL A 148 -7.97 -4.38 -17.92
C VAL A 148 -7.20 -4.30 -16.59
N TYR A 149 -6.18 -5.15 -16.40
CA TYR A 149 -5.36 -5.11 -15.18
C TYR A 149 -4.53 -3.83 -15.07
N THR A 150 -3.87 -3.39 -16.16
CA THR A 150 -3.01 -2.21 -16.14
C THR A 150 -3.80 -0.91 -15.93
N ASP A 151 -4.99 -0.78 -16.53
CA ASP A 151 -5.90 0.33 -16.29
C ASP A 151 -6.44 0.33 -14.86
N GLY A 152 -6.79 -0.85 -14.34
CA GLY A 152 -7.18 -1.04 -12.94
C GLY A 152 -6.08 -0.61 -11.96
N PHE A 153 -4.86 -1.08 -12.18
CA PHE A 153 -3.71 -0.70 -11.36
C PHE A 153 -3.39 0.79 -11.48
N LEU A 154 -3.56 1.39 -12.66
CA LEU A 154 -3.36 2.83 -12.85
C LEU A 154 -4.40 3.63 -12.05
N LEU A 155 -5.65 3.19 -12.05
CA LEU A 155 -6.72 3.82 -11.27
C LEU A 155 -6.39 3.77 -9.77
N ILE A 156 -6.02 2.58 -9.26
CA ILE A 156 -5.61 2.38 -7.86
C ILE A 156 -4.41 3.26 -7.52
N ALA A 157 -3.39 3.29 -8.38
CA ALA A 157 -2.20 4.11 -8.20
C ALA A 157 -2.54 5.61 -8.12
N LYS A 158 -3.40 6.12 -9.02
CA LYS A 158 -3.84 7.52 -9.01
C LYS A 158 -4.53 7.89 -7.69
N TYR A 159 -5.46 7.04 -7.23
CA TYR A 159 -6.16 7.30 -5.96
C TYR A 159 -5.23 7.20 -4.74
N ALA A 160 -4.35 6.20 -4.70
CA ALA A 160 -3.39 6.03 -3.60
C ALA A 160 -2.36 7.16 -3.55
N ILE A 161 -1.78 7.55 -4.70
CA ILE A 161 -0.86 8.69 -4.79
C ILE A 161 -1.57 9.99 -4.43
N GLY A 162 -2.79 10.21 -4.96
CA GLY A 162 -3.60 11.38 -4.63
C GLY A 162 -3.89 11.48 -3.13
N ALA A 163 -4.33 10.40 -2.51
CA ALA A 163 -4.54 10.34 -1.07
C ALA A 163 -3.24 10.57 -0.28
N GLY A 164 -2.12 9.98 -0.73
CA GLY A 164 -0.79 10.19 -0.12
C GLY A 164 -0.35 11.65 -0.16
N LEU A 165 -0.53 12.32 -1.30
CA LEU A 165 -0.24 13.75 -1.44
C LEU A 165 -1.15 14.61 -0.57
N ILE A 166 -2.45 14.32 -0.53
CA ILE A 166 -3.40 15.03 0.34
C ILE A 166 -2.97 14.91 1.80
N VAL A 167 -2.60 13.70 2.25
CA VAL A 167 -2.10 13.48 3.62
C VAL A 167 -0.82 14.28 3.87
N LEU A 168 0.13 14.33 2.93
CA LEU A 168 1.37 15.10 3.10
C LEU A 168 1.12 16.61 3.13
N VAL A 169 0.19 17.12 2.33
CA VAL A 169 -0.21 18.53 2.34
C VAL A 169 -0.98 18.88 3.61
N ALA A 170 -1.81 17.96 4.12
CA ALA A 170 -2.53 18.11 5.38
C ALA A 170 -1.65 17.85 6.61
N SER A 171 -0.51 17.17 6.46
CA SER A 171 0.43 16.82 7.54
C SER A 171 0.85 18.00 8.41
N PRO A 172 1.19 19.22 7.90
CA PRO A 172 1.49 20.37 8.76
C PRO A 172 0.30 20.79 9.65
N ILE A 173 -0.94 20.64 9.17
CA ILE A 173 -2.15 20.96 9.94
C ILE A 173 -2.39 19.87 10.99
N ILE A 174 -2.36 18.60 10.59
CA ILE A 174 -2.52 17.44 11.49
C ILE A 174 -1.45 17.48 12.59
N LYS A 175 -0.21 17.79 12.21
CA LYS A 175 0.92 18.02 13.12
C LYS A 175 0.60 19.09 14.19
N LYS A 176 -0.07 20.17 13.80
CA LYS A 176 -0.44 21.28 14.70
C LYS A 176 -1.57 20.86 15.65
N LEU A 177 -2.53 20.07 15.16
CA LEU A 177 -3.67 19.56 15.92
C LEU A 177 -3.28 18.45 16.91
N MET A 178 -2.30 17.60 16.57
CA MET A 178 -1.79 16.53 17.45
C MET A 178 -1.00 17.05 18.67
N GLY A 179 -0.64 18.34 18.70
CA GLY A 179 0.02 18.95 19.86
C GLY A 179 1.34 18.25 20.25
N LYS A 180 1.37 17.65 21.45
CA LYS A 180 2.53 16.93 22.04
C LYS A 180 2.59 15.44 21.66
N VAL A 181 1.59 14.92 20.93
CA VAL A 181 1.56 13.51 20.50
C VAL A 181 2.45 13.38 19.24
N HIS A 182 3.54 12.62 19.36
CA HIS A 182 4.54 12.40 18.32
C HIS A 182 4.17 11.27 17.37
#